data_AF-A0A1W6MLE4-F1
#
_entry.id   AF-A0A1W6MLE4-F1
#
_cell.length_a   1.000
_cell.length_b   1.000
_cell.length_c   1.000
_cell.angle_alpha   90.00
_cell.angle_beta   90.00
_cell.angle_gamma   90.00
#
_symmetry.space_group_name_H-M   'P 1'
#
loop_
_entity.id
_entity.type
_entity.pdbx_description
1 polymer ?
#
loop_
_entity_poly.entity_id
_entity_poly.type
_entity_poly.pdbx_seq_one_letter_code
_entity_poly.pdbx_strand_id
1 'polypeptide(L)'
;MSFLGYIVLFFILRWIYTSFIDSSPRDTYQSMGQDRYRRSVNVSPQDFELNLLSLTSVVIKADGKVSQTELNYVRQYFVSSYGRERANAIFRTFNDVVKKREVNAARICQYLNARTRYESRLQILHFLFGIAQADGHVSDPEVRVLENIAGYLRLAQRDFISIKAMFVKDQDNAYKILEIDKTVPDHEVKKAYRRMAKKYHPDKLMDMDEAYRKGAQQKFQKVQEAYETIQKERGMN
;
A
#
# COMPACT_ATOMS: atom_id res chain seq x y z
N MET A 1 -20.53 -29.27 -16.92
CA MET A 1 -20.94 -28.44 -15.76
C MET A 1 -20.61 -29.22 -14.50
N SER A 2 -19.38 -29.12 -14.01
CA SER A 2 -18.80 -30.10 -13.08
C SER A 2 -19.00 -29.71 -11.61
N PHE A 3 -19.45 -30.71 -10.86
CA PHE A 3 -19.71 -30.82 -9.43
C PHE A 3 -18.58 -30.37 -8.47
N LEU A 4 -17.42 -29.92 -8.98
CA LEU A 4 -16.27 -29.48 -8.16
C LEU A 4 -16.39 -28.06 -7.60
N GLY A 5 -17.23 -27.20 -8.19
CA GLY A 5 -17.40 -25.80 -7.73
C GLY A 5 -18.14 -25.67 -6.39
N TYR A 6 -18.97 -26.65 -6.03
CA TYR A 6 -19.77 -26.59 -4.80
C TYR A 6 -19.01 -27.07 -3.56
N ILE A 7 -18.00 -27.94 -3.70
CA ILE A 7 -17.23 -28.44 -2.56
C ILE A 7 -16.31 -27.35 -2.00
N VAL A 8 -15.72 -26.49 -2.85
CA VAL A 8 -14.86 -25.38 -2.40
C VAL A 8 -15.67 -24.28 -1.70
N LEU A 9 -16.89 -24.00 -2.16
CA LEU A 9 -17.78 -23.03 -1.51
C LEU A 9 -18.33 -23.55 -0.16
N PHE A 10 -18.54 -24.86 -0.04
CA PHE A 10 -19.01 -25.50 1.19
C PHE A 10 -17.96 -25.48 2.32
N PHE A 11 -16.67 -25.54 2.01
CA PHE A 11 -15.59 -25.42 3.02
C PHE A 11 -15.34 -23.97 3.48
N ILE A 12 -15.55 -22.97 2.63
CA ILE A 12 -15.40 -21.55 2.99
C ILE A 12 -16.54 -21.08 3.90
N LEU A 13 -17.77 -21.58 3.70
CA LEU A 13 -18.93 -21.20 4.52
C LEU A 13 -19.07 -21.99 5.84
N ARG A 14 -18.61 -23.26 5.89
CA ARG A 14 -18.67 -24.10 7.10
C ARG A 14 -17.70 -23.64 8.21
N TRP A 15 -16.58 -22.99 7.85
CA TRP A 15 -15.64 -22.41 8.82
C TRP A 15 -16.19 -21.14 9.51
N ILE A 16 -17.02 -20.37 8.80
CA ILE A 16 -17.64 -19.15 9.34
C ILE A 16 -18.77 -19.48 10.34
N TYR A 17 -19.55 -20.55 10.10
CA TYR A 17 -20.70 -20.89 10.97
C TYR A 17 -20.30 -21.55 12.29
N THR A 18 -19.27 -22.38 12.31
CA THR A 18 -18.79 -23.08 13.53
C THR A 18 -18.02 -22.17 14.49
N SER A 19 -17.55 -21.01 14.02
CA SER A 19 -16.87 -20.01 14.85
C SER A 19 -17.83 -19.14 15.69
N PHE A 20 -19.15 -19.24 15.45
CA PHE A 20 -20.17 -18.35 16.02
C PHE A 20 -21.18 -19.05 16.94
N ILE A 21 -21.13 -20.38 17.10
CA ILE A 21 -22.04 -21.13 17.98
C ILE A 21 -21.23 -22.04 18.91
N ASP A 22 -20.40 -21.46 19.78
CA ASP A 22 -20.23 -21.99 21.14
C ASP A 22 -19.52 -20.95 22.03
N SER A 23 -20.30 -20.29 22.88
CA SER A 23 -19.87 -19.78 24.20
C SER A 23 -21.00 -18.93 24.78
N SER A 24 -22.00 -19.62 25.33
CA SER A 24 -22.87 -19.04 26.34
C SER A 24 -22.03 -18.73 27.60
N PRO A 25 -22.22 -17.61 28.30
CA PRO A 25 -21.38 -17.25 29.43
C PRO A 25 -21.83 -18.01 30.68
N ARG A 26 -20.89 -18.70 31.33
CA ARG A 26 -21.01 -19.10 32.74
C ARG A 26 -19.90 -18.41 33.53
N ASP A 27 -20.31 -17.62 34.52
CA ASP A 27 -19.47 -16.95 35.49
C ASP A 27 -18.59 -17.94 36.27
N THR A 28 -17.33 -17.57 36.54
CA THR A 28 -16.64 -17.77 37.83
C THR A 28 -15.35 -16.95 37.85
N TYR A 29 -15.18 -16.12 38.88
CA TYR A 29 -13.95 -15.40 39.21
C TYR A 29 -12.91 -16.36 39.81
N GLN A 30 -11.67 -16.39 39.29
CA GLN A 30 -10.50 -16.60 40.14
C GLN A 30 -9.16 -16.17 39.50
N SER A 31 -8.46 -15.32 40.26
CA SER A 31 -7.01 -15.14 40.46
C SER A 31 -6.02 -15.05 39.30
N MET A 32 -5.23 -13.97 39.39
CA MET A 32 -3.90 -13.72 38.82
C MET A 32 -2.99 -14.96 38.68
N GLY A 33 -2.41 -15.07 37.49
CA GLY A 33 -1.21 -15.84 37.20
C GLY A 33 -0.55 -15.28 35.94
N GLN A 34 0.70 -14.83 36.08
CA GLN A 34 1.56 -14.46 34.95
C GLN A 34 1.77 -15.66 34.05
N ASP A 35 1.14 -15.68 32.88
CA ASP A 35 1.73 -16.26 31.67
C ASP A 35 0.90 -15.92 30.42
N ARG A 36 1.61 -15.47 29.38
CA ARG A 36 1.30 -15.60 27.94
C ARG A 36 -0.10 -15.20 27.45
N TYR A 37 -0.13 -14.17 26.59
CA TYR A 37 -0.38 -14.48 25.17
C TYR A 37 0.10 -13.36 24.27
N ARG A 38 1.00 -13.74 23.36
CA ARG A 38 1.35 -13.05 22.13
C ARG A 38 0.05 -12.89 21.35
N ARG A 39 -0.64 -11.76 21.56
CA ARG A 39 -1.86 -11.42 20.80
C ARG A 39 -1.43 -11.38 19.34
N SER A 40 -1.88 -12.36 18.56
CA SER A 40 -1.81 -12.29 17.10
C SER A 40 -2.59 -11.03 16.71
N VAL A 41 -1.88 -9.94 16.45
CA VAL A 41 -2.49 -8.65 16.13
C VAL A 41 -2.92 -8.69 14.67
N ASN A 42 -4.03 -9.37 14.42
CA ASN A 42 -4.80 -9.13 13.20
C ASN A 42 -5.23 -7.67 13.24
N VAL A 43 -4.81 -6.91 12.23
CA VAL A 43 -5.32 -5.55 12.01
C VAL A 43 -6.80 -5.69 11.74
N SER A 44 -7.67 -5.00 12.47
CA SER A 44 -9.03 -4.85 11.99
C SER A 44 -8.94 -4.14 10.64
N PRO A 45 -9.45 -4.70 9.53
CA PRO A 45 -9.38 -4.07 8.22
C PRO A 45 -9.84 -2.61 8.21
N GLN A 46 -10.78 -2.26 9.10
CA GLN A 46 -11.29 -0.91 9.29
C GLN A 46 -10.23 0.08 9.83
N ASP A 47 -9.39 -0.33 10.79
CA ASP A 47 -8.34 0.53 11.33
C ASP A 47 -7.26 0.81 10.29
N PHE A 48 -6.96 -0.17 9.44
CA PHE A 48 -6.01 0.01 8.35
C PHE A 48 -6.53 1.03 7.33
N GLU A 49 -7.77 0.87 6.88
CA GLU A 49 -8.43 1.74 5.90
C GLU A 49 -8.47 3.20 6.39
N LEU A 50 -8.80 3.42 7.66
CA LEU A 50 -8.82 4.74 8.28
C LEU A 50 -7.43 5.36 8.40
N ASN A 51 -6.41 4.56 8.73
CA ASN A 51 -5.02 5.00 8.75
C ASN A 51 -4.53 5.40 7.36
N LEU A 52 -4.86 4.61 6.33
CA LEU A 52 -4.53 4.91 4.95
C LEU A 52 -5.18 6.22 4.51
N LEU A 53 -6.48 6.38 4.73
CA LEU A 53 -7.22 7.60 4.41
C LEU A 53 -6.73 8.82 5.22
N SER A 54 -6.22 8.59 6.43
CA SER A 54 -5.56 9.64 7.21
C SER A 54 -4.25 10.09 6.57
N LEU A 55 -3.40 9.16 6.11
CA LEU A 55 -2.18 9.49 5.39
C LEU A 55 -2.47 10.21 4.05
N THR A 56 -3.50 9.80 3.31
CA THR A 56 -3.89 10.52 2.07
C THR A 56 -4.27 11.96 2.37
N SER A 57 -4.99 12.21 3.46
CA SER A 57 -5.39 13.55 3.86
C SER A 57 -4.21 14.46 4.25
N VAL A 58 -3.10 13.89 4.72
CA VAL A 58 -1.87 14.63 5.03
C VAL A 58 -1.17 15.06 3.74
N VAL A 59 -1.15 14.19 2.72
CA VAL A 59 -0.54 14.48 1.41
C VAL A 59 -1.35 15.55 0.66
N ILE A 60 -2.68 15.36 0.54
CA ILE A 60 -3.60 16.30 -0.16
C ILE A 60 -3.60 17.71 0.45
N LYS A 61 -3.22 17.84 1.73
CA LYS A 61 -3.16 19.13 2.42
C LYS A 61 -1.77 19.77 2.40
N ALA A 62 -0.76 19.11 1.82
CA ALA A 62 0.63 19.51 1.91
C ALA A 62 0.91 20.88 1.28
N ASP A 63 0.25 21.18 0.16
CA ASP A 63 0.39 22.44 -0.57
C ASP A 63 -0.64 23.51 -0.14
N GLY A 64 -1.53 23.17 0.80
CA GLY A 64 -2.62 24.02 1.29
C GLY A 64 -3.84 24.11 0.36
N LYS A 65 -3.86 23.41 -0.78
CA LYS A 65 -4.98 23.39 -1.74
C LYS A 65 -5.50 21.97 -1.90
N VAL A 66 -6.74 21.75 -1.50
CA VAL A 66 -7.38 20.44 -1.68
C VAL A 66 -7.93 20.33 -3.10
N SER A 67 -7.33 19.48 -3.94
CA SER A 67 -7.80 19.25 -5.32
C SER A 67 -8.97 18.25 -5.35
N GLN A 68 -10.02 18.60 -6.10
CA GLN A 68 -11.16 17.69 -6.30
C GLN A 68 -10.74 16.42 -7.08
N THR A 69 -9.71 16.52 -7.92
CA THR A 69 -9.17 15.41 -8.70
C THR A 69 -8.52 14.37 -7.79
N GLU A 70 -7.72 14.80 -6.81
CA GLU A 70 -7.13 13.91 -5.81
C GLU A 70 -8.20 13.24 -4.94
N LEU A 71 -9.19 14.00 -4.46
CA LEU A 71 -10.30 13.45 -3.68
C LEU A 71 -11.07 12.39 -4.48
N ASN A 72 -11.30 12.64 -5.77
CA ASN A 72 -11.95 11.68 -6.66
C ASN A 72 -11.09 10.44 -6.88
N TYR A 73 -9.77 10.60 -7.01
CA TYR A 73 -8.83 9.48 -7.12
C TYR A 73 -8.90 8.58 -5.87
N VAL A 74 -8.83 9.17 -4.67
CA VAL A 74 -8.94 8.44 -3.40
C VAL A 74 -10.29 7.71 -3.34
N ARG A 75 -11.40 8.39 -3.66
CA ARG A 75 -12.72 7.77 -3.67
C ARG A 75 -12.79 6.59 -4.62
N GLN A 76 -12.32 6.76 -5.86
CA GLN A 76 -12.34 5.71 -6.88
C GLN A 76 -11.49 4.52 -6.48
N TYR A 77 -10.31 4.76 -5.89
CA TYR A 77 -9.46 3.69 -5.36
C TYR A 77 -10.22 2.86 -4.33
N PHE A 78 -10.74 3.48 -3.27
CA PHE A 78 -11.45 2.76 -2.21
C PHE A 78 -12.72 2.07 -2.72
N VAL A 79 -13.49 2.68 -3.63
CA VAL A 79 -14.66 2.02 -4.24
C VAL A 79 -14.23 0.80 -5.06
N SER A 80 -13.17 0.90 -5.85
CA SER A 80 -12.68 -0.22 -6.67
C SER A 80 -12.08 -1.34 -5.84
N SER A 81 -11.57 -1.04 -4.65
CA SER A 81 -10.89 -1.99 -3.78
C SER A 81 -11.81 -2.64 -2.74
N TYR A 82 -12.85 -1.95 -2.28
CA TYR A 82 -13.68 -2.39 -1.15
C TYR A 82 -15.18 -2.39 -1.45
N GLY A 83 -15.58 -1.93 -2.64
CA GLY A 83 -16.98 -1.72 -2.99
C GLY A 83 -17.54 -0.40 -2.46
N ARG A 84 -18.65 0.03 -3.08
CA ARG A 84 -19.23 1.36 -2.87
C ARG A 84 -19.73 1.59 -1.44
N GLU A 85 -20.40 0.60 -0.86
CA GLU A 85 -21.00 0.70 0.48
C GLU A 85 -19.95 0.84 1.58
N ARG A 86 -18.95 -0.04 1.56
CA ARG A 86 -17.83 -0.02 2.51
C ARG A 86 -16.99 1.23 2.36
N ALA A 87 -16.65 1.63 1.13
CA ALA A 87 -15.96 2.89 0.88
C ALA A 87 -16.71 4.09 1.51
N ASN A 88 -18.02 4.21 1.28
CA ASN A 88 -18.83 5.29 1.86
C ASN A 88 -18.82 5.27 3.40
N ALA A 89 -18.84 4.09 4.03
CA ALA A 89 -18.75 3.97 5.49
C ALA A 89 -17.39 4.45 6.04
N ILE A 90 -16.29 4.10 5.37
CA ILE A 90 -14.93 4.57 5.70
C ILE A 90 -14.87 6.10 5.62
N PHE A 91 -15.37 6.70 4.53
CA PHE A 91 -15.36 8.16 4.35
C PHE A 91 -16.21 8.90 5.39
N ARG A 92 -17.38 8.37 5.77
CA ARG A 92 -18.20 8.95 6.85
C ARG A 92 -17.42 8.96 8.17
N THR A 93 -16.89 7.80 8.55
CA THR A 93 -16.11 7.64 9.78
C THR A 93 -14.90 8.57 9.80
N PHE A 94 -14.19 8.67 8.67
CA PHE A 94 -13.07 9.59 8.53
C PHE A 94 -13.48 11.05 8.73
N ASN A 95 -14.57 11.52 8.10
CA ASN A 95 -15.04 12.89 8.28
C ASN A 95 -15.40 13.20 9.74
N ASP A 96 -15.97 12.23 10.44
CA ASP A 96 -16.38 12.37 11.85
C ASP A 96 -15.18 12.40 12.81
N VAL A 97 -14.13 11.61 12.51
CA VAL A 97 -12.94 11.45 13.37
C VAL A 97 -11.83 12.47 13.05
N VAL A 98 -11.62 12.80 11.77
CA VAL A 98 -10.46 13.56 11.29
C VAL A 98 -10.72 15.06 11.18
N LYS A 99 -11.98 15.51 11.05
CA LYS A 99 -12.27 16.96 11.21
C LYS A 99 -11.99 17.49 12.62
N LYS A 100 -11.93 16.61 13.63
CA LYS A 100 -11.81 16.97 15.05
C LYS A 100 -10.41 16.75 15.63
N ARG A 101 -9.46 16.17 14.88
CA ARG A 101 -8.13 15.79 15.40
C ARG A 101 -7.05 16.07 14.35
N GLU A 102 -5.91 16.58 14.80
CA GLU A 102 -4.71 16.65 13.97
C GLU A 102 -4.22 15.24 13.65
N VAL A 103 -3.96 14.98 12.37
CA VAL A 103 -3.44 13.68 11.91
C VAL A 103 -1.95 13.63 12.14
N ASN A 104 -1.49 12.69 12.98
CA ASN A 104 -0.07 12.46 13.21
C ASN A 104 0.45 11.32 12.33
N ALA A 105 1.07 11.67 11.20
CA ALA A 105 1.62 10.70 10.25
C ALA A 105 2.64 9.75 10.89
N ALA A 106 3.52 10.25 11.77
CA ALA A 106 4.54 9.43 12.42
C ALA A 106 3.92 8.29 13.26
N ARG A 107 2.88 8.59 14.05
CA ARG A 107 2.17 7.59 14.86
C ARG A 107 1.48 6.54 13.99
N ILE A 108 0.85 6.97 12.89
CA ILE A 108 0.21 6.04 11.95
C ILE A 108 1.26 5.10 11.34
N CYS A 109 2.38 5.65 10.86
CA CYS A 109 3.46 4.86 10.29
C CYS A 109 4.07 3.89 11.31
N GLN A 110 4.24 4.28 12.57
CA GLN A 110 4.67 3.37 13.64
C GLN A 110 3.70 2.22 13.85
N TYR A 111 2.39 2.49 13.86
CA TYR A 111 1.35 1.47 13.94
C TYR A 111 1.45 0.46 12.77
N LEU A 112 1.62 0.98 11.55
CA LEU A 112 1.76 0.18 10.33
C LEU A 112 3.03 -0.66 10.30
N ASN A 113 4.17 -0.12 10.75
CA ASN A 113 5.45 -0.83 10.80
C ASN A 113 5.39 -2.11 11.63
N ALA A 114 4.62 -2.12 12.71
CA ALA A 114 4.47 -3.27 13.59
C ALA A 114 3.55 -4.37 13.02
N ARG A 115 2.79 -4.07 11.95
CA ARG A 115 1.67 -4.89 11.48
C ARG A 115 1.72 -5.22 9.99
N THR A 116 2.66 -4.65 9.26
CA THR A 116 2.76 -4.81 7.81
C THR A 116 4.18 -5.20 7.41
N ARG A 117 4.28 -5.96 6.32
CA ARG A 117 5.57 -6.34 5.75
C ARG A 117 6.22 -5.14 5.05
N TYR A 118 7.50 -5.24 4.71
CA TYR A 118 8.19 -4.16 4.01
C TYR A 118 7.54 -3.86 2.65
N GLU A 119 7.15 -4.90 1.92
CA GLU A 119 6.53 -4.79 0.60
C GLU A 119 5.20 -4.03 0.65
N SER A 120 4.38 -4.27 1.67
CA SER A 120 3.11 -3.57 1.89
C SER A 120 3.34 -2.07 2.11
N ARG A 121 4.40 -1.70 2.84
CA ARG A 121 4.75 -0.29 3.10
C ARG A 121 5.23 0.42 1.84
N LEU A 122 5.95 -0.28 0.95
CA LEU A 122 6.27 0.23 -0.39
C LEU A 122 5.01 0.50 -1.21
N GLN A 123 3.98 -0.34 -1.05
CA GLN A 123 2.71 -0.18 -1.75
C GLN A 123 1.92 1.02 -1.23
N ILE A 124 1.93 1.25 0.08
CA ILE A 124 1.33 2.46 0.69
C ILE A 124 2.00 3.71 0.11
N LEU A 125 3.34 3.76 0.08
CA LEU A 125 4.05 4.91 -0.50
C LEU A 125 3.72 5.11 -1.99
N HIS A 126 3.73 4.04 -2.79
CA HIS A 126 3.35 4.11 -4.22
C HIS A 126 1.93 4.63 -4.41
N PHE A 127 0.98 4.18 -3.58
CA PHE A 127 -0.39 4.67 -3.62
C PHE A 127 -0.48 6.16 -3.29
N LEU A 128 0.24 6.63 -2.26
CA LEU A 128 0.28 8.04 -1.90
C LEU A 128 0.85 8.92 -3.01
N PHE A 129 1.89 8.47 -3.73
CA PHE A 129 2.36 9.14 -4.94
C PHE A 129 1.32 9.14 -6.07
N GLY A 130 0.56 8.06 -6.22
CA GLY A 130 -0.52 7.98 -7.21
C GLY A 130 -1.64 9.00 -6.95
N ILE A 131 -1.89 9.35 -5.69
CA ILE A 131 -2.82 10.43 -5.32
C ILE A 131 -2.24 11.78 -5.69
N ALA A 132 -1.02 12.07 -5.25
CA ALA A 132 -0.38 13.37 -5.50
C ALA A 132 -0.28 13.66 -7.00
N GLN A 133 -0.01 12.64 -7.83
CA GLN A 133 0.11 12.77 -9.28
C GLN A 133 -1.26 12.87 -10.01
N ALA A 134 -2.39 12.72 -9.30
CA ALA A 134 -3.71 12.55 -9.92
C ALA A 134 -4.16 13.76 -10.76
N ASP A 135 -3.70 14.96 -10.43
CA ASP A 135 -3.99 16.20 -11.17
C ASP A 135 -2.99 16.49 -12.31
N GLY A 136 -1.97 15.65 -12.49
CA GLY A 136 -0.99 15.77 -13.56
C GLY A 136 0.41 16.22 -13.12
N HIS A 137 0.61 16.63 -11.86
CA HIS A 137 1.96 16.90 -11.33
C HIS A 137 2.08 16.50 -9.86
N VAL A 138 3.30 16.30 -9.35
CA VAL A 138 3.55 16.22 -7.89
C VAL A 138 4.34 17.45 -7.48
N SER A 139 3.81 18.23 -6.54
CA SER A 139 4.42 19.45 -6.05
C SER A 139 5.55 19.17 -5.04
N ASP A 140 6.49 20.12 -4.89
CA ASP A 140 7.58 19.99 -3.91
C ASP A 140 7.09 19.81 -2.46
N PRO A 141 6.05 20.51 -1.97
CA PRO A 141 5.49 20.26 -0.65
C PRO A 141 5.01 18.81 -0.46
N GLU A 142 4.34 18.23 -1.46
CA GLU A 142 3.88 16.84 -1.42
C GLU A 142 5.06 15.87 -1.39
N VAL A 143 6.09 16.11 -2.21
CA VAL A 143 7.31 15.29 -2.21
C VAL A 143 7.96 15.28 -0.82
N ARG A 144 8.04 16.43 -0.14
CA ARG A 144 8.61 16.51 1.23
C ARG A 144 7.77 15.71 2.23
N VAL A 145 6.45 15.81 2.15
CA VAL A 145 5.54 15.04 3.01
C VAL A 145 5.69 13.54 2.74
N LEU A 146 5.75 13.13 1.48
CA LEU A 146 5.95 11.74 1.07
C LEU A 146 7.30 11.19 1.52
N GLU A 147 8.37 12.01 1.48
CA GLU A 147 9.70 11.64 1.99
C GLU A 147 9.67 11.41 3.50
N ASN A 148 9.02 12.30 4.26
CA ASN A 148 8.82 12.12 5.69
C ASN A 148 8.04 10.84 6.00
N ILE A 149 6.94 10.58 5.28
CA ILE A 149 6.15 9.35 5.42
C ILE A 149 7.01 8.12 5.11
N ALA A 150 7.84 8.16 4.06
CA ALA A 150 8.75 7.06 3.73
C ALA A 150 9.75 6.79 4.87
N GLY A 151 10.31 7.84 5.47
CA GLY A 151 11.16 7.75 6.65
C GLY A 151 10.44 7.13 7.84
N TYR A 152 9.22 7.57 8.15
CA TYR A 152 8.42 7.01 9.23
C TYR A 152 8.00 5.56 8.97
N LEU A 153 7.77 5.18 7.71
CA LEU A 153 7.54 3.79 7.28
C LEU A 153 8.82 2.95 7.26
N ARG A 154 9.98 3.50 7.65
CA ARG A 154 11.28 2.83 7.68
C ARG A 154 11.64 2.23 6.30
N LEU A 155 11.37 2.99 5.25
CA LEU A 155 11.74 2.63 3.88
C LEU A 155 13.17 3.08 3.60
N ALA A 156 13.90 2.29 2.80
CA ALA A 156 15.23 2.68 2.35
C ALA A 156 15.16 3.85 1.36
N GLN A 157 16.14 4.75 1.37
CA GLN A 157 16.15 5.91 0.46
C GLN A 157 16.08 5.50 -1.02
N ARG A 158 16.77 4.43 -1.41
CA ARG A 158 16.73 3.88 -2.78
C ARG A 158 15.31 3.47 -3.21
N ASP A 159 14.52 2.94 -2.27
CA ASP A 159 13.14 2.55 -2.53
C ASP A 159 12.26 3.78 -2.75
N PHE A 160 12.46 4.82 -1.94
CA PHE A 160 11.77 6.10 -2.10
C PHE A 160 12.10 6.74 -3.46
N ILE A 161 13.38 6.82 -3.82
CA ILE A 161 13.82 7.38 -5.11
C ILE A 161 13.25 6.58 -6.29
N SER A 162 13.30 5.24 -6.22
CA SER A 162 12.73 4.36 -7.24
C SER A 162 11.24 4.58 -7.43
N ILE A 163 10.48 4.68 -6.32
CA ILE A 163 9.04 4.97 -6.38
C ILE A 163 8.78 6.37 -6.93
N LYS A 164 9.49 7.39 -6.42
CA LYS A 164 9.35 8.78 -6.88
C LYS A 164 9.55 8.89 -8.39
N ALA A 165 10.56 8.21 -8.94
CA ALA A 165 10.88 8.22 -10.37
C ALA A 165 9.77 7.63 -11.27
N MET A 166 8.80 6.90 -10.70
CA MET A 166 7.62 6.40 -11.44
C MET A 166 6.56 7.48 -11.67
N PHE A 167 6.56 8.55 -10.87
CA PHE A 167 5.55 9.60 -10.88
C PHE A 167 6.14 10.95 -11.27
N VAL A 168 7.30 11.30 -10.74
CA VAL A 168 7.98 12.57 -10.99
C VAL A 168 8.98 12.40 -12.12
N LYS A 169 8.84 13.20 -13.18
CA LYS A 169 9.79 13.24 -14.29
C LYS A 169 11.11 13.87 -13.81
N ASP A 170 12.21 13.15 -14.02
CA ASP A 170 13.57 13.57 -13.70
C ASP A 170 14.55 12.88 -14.67
N GLN A 171 15.80 13.33 -14.69
CA GLN A 171 16.87 12.72 -15.47
C GLN A 171 17.09 11.27 -15.03
N ASP A 172 17.33 10.38 -15.99
CA ASP A 172 17.67 8.97 -15.76
C ASP A 172 16.63 8.18 -14.94
N ASN A 173 15.35 8.57 -15.02
CA ASN A 173 14.25 7.91 -14.31
C ASN A 173 14.22 6.38 -14.48
N ALA A 174 14.50 5.89 -15.68
CA ALA A 174 14.51 4.46 -15.94
C ALA A 174 15.56 3.72 -15.09
N TYR A 175 16.75 4.31 -14.92
CA TYR A 175 17.81 3.76 -14.06
C TYR A 175 17.45 3.87 -12.58
N LYS A 176 16.89 5.01 -12.16
CA LYS A 176 16.39 5.23 -10.79
C LYS A 176 15.30 4.23 -10.41
N ILE A 177 14.36 3.94 -11.31
CA ILE A 177 13.33 2.91 -11.12
C ILE A 177 13.95 1.54 -10.86
N LEU A 178 15.04 1.19 -11.57
CA LEU A 178 15.77 -0.06 -11.36
C LEU A 178 16.75 -0.03 -10.17
N GLU A 179 16.81 1.07 -9.41
CA GLU A 179 17.75 1.31 -8.31
C GLU A 179 19.22 1.09 -8.73
N ILE A 180 19.62 1.62 -9.89
CA ILE A 180 20.99 1.55 -10.43
C ILE A 180 21.46 2.89 -10.99
N ASP A 181 22.77 3.04 -11.12
CA ASP A 181 23.39 4.19 -11.78
C ASP A 181 23.44 4.00 -13.31
N LYS A 182 23.39 5.07 -14.09
CA LYS A 182 23.47 5.02 -15.55
C LYS A 182 24.83 4.53 -16.07
N THR A 183 25.88 4.56 -15.25
CA THR A 183 27.21 4.07 -15.61
C THR A 183 27.39 2.56 -15.42
N VAL A 184 26.41 1.84 -14.83
CA VAL A 184 26.55 0.39 -14.62
C VAL A 184 26.60 -0.37 -15.96
N PRO A 185 27.36 -1.49 -16.03
CA PRO A 185 27.40 -2.31 -17.24
C PRO A 185 26.08 -3.05 -17.50
N ASP A 186 25.82 -3.39 -18.75
CA ASP A 186 24.53 -3.96 -19.20
C ASP A 186 24.12 -5.25 -18.48
N HIS A 187 25.07 -6.08 -18.07
CA HIS A 187 24.77 -7.29 -17.31
C HIS A 187 24.20 -6.97 -15.91
N GLU A 188 24.64 -5.87 -15.28
CA GLU A 188 24.07 -5.38 -14.03
C GLU A 188 22.68 -4.77 -14.24
N VAL A 189 22.41 -4.14 -15.39
CA VAL A 189 21.04 -3.69 -15.76
C VAL A 189 20.08 -4.89 -15.81
N LYS A 190 20.44 -5.96 -16.53
CA LYS A 190 19.62 -7.18 -16.63
C LYS A 190 19.39 -7.81 -15.25
N LYS A 191 20.40 -7.80 -14.39
CA LYS A 191 20.33 -8.31 -13.01
C LYS A 191 19.43 -7.45 -12.12
N ALA A 192 19.52 -6.12 -12.25
CA ALA A 192 18.66 -5.18 -11.54
C ALA A 192 17.20 -5.35 -11.95
N TYR A 193 16.91 -5.47 -13.24
CA TYR A 193 15.55 -5.76 -13.73
C TYR A 193 14.97 -7.02 -13.08
N ARG A 194 15.69 -8.15 -13.09
CA ARG A 194 15.23 -9.40 -12.44
C ARG A 194 14.98 -9.23 -10.94
N ARG A 195 15.87 -8.49 -10.25
CA ARG A 195 15.72 -8.17 -8.82
C ARG A 195 14.44 -7.37 -8.55
N MET A 196 14.19 -6.34 -9.36
CA MET A 196 13.04 -5.44 -9.19
C MET A 196 11.72 -6.12 -9.59
N ALA A 197 11.72 -6.90 -10.68
CA ALA A 197 10.61 -7.75 -11.07
C ALA A 197 10.22 -8.72 -9.94
N LYS A 198 11.19 -9.39 -9.31
CA LYS A 198 10.94 -10.27 -8.15
C LYS A 198 10.48 -9.50 -6.91
N LYS A 199 10.91 -8.25 -6.73
CA LYS A 199 10.55 -7.40 -5.58
C LYS A 199 9.09 -6.98 -5.65
N TYR A 200 8.60 -6.65 -6.84
CA TYR A 200 7.24 -6.13 -7.07
C TYR A 200 6.30 -7.09 -7.77
N HIS A 201 6.66 -8.37 -7.86
CA HIS A 201 5.80 -9.38 -8.45
C HIS A 201 4.49 -9.49 -7.67
N PRO A 202 3.31 -9.50 -8.35
CA PRO A 202 2.01 -9.58 -7.68
C PRO A 202 1.87 -10.81 -6.77
N ASP A 203 2.53 -11.92 -7.11
CA ASP A 203 2.52 -13.16 -6.29
C ASP A 203 3.08 -12.99 -4.88
N LYS A 204 3.94 -11.99 -4.64
CA LYS A 204 4.44 -11.73 -3.28
C LYS A 204 3.37 -11.16 -2.34
N LEU A 205 2.21 -10.79 -2.88
CA LEU A 205 1.13 -10.12 -2.19
C LEU A 205 -0.20 -10.90 -2.29
N MET A 206 -0.15 -12.21 -2.56
CA MET A 206 -1.36 -13.05 -2.67
C MET A 206 -2.20 -13.07 -1.39
N ASP A 207 -1.58 -12.88 -0.22
CA ASP A 207 -2.26 -12.82 1.07
C ASP A 207 -2.82 -11.43 1.41
N MET A 208 -2.78 -10.46 0.48
CA MET A 208 -3.18 -9.06 0.72
C MET A 208 -4.43 -8.68 -0.07
N ASP A 209 -5.17 -7.67 0.43
CA ASP A 209 -6.37 -7.14 -0.22
C ASP A 209 -6.14 -6.78 -1.69
N GLU A 210 -7.19 -6.90 -2.50
CA GLU A 210 -7.19 -6.64 -3.94
C GLU A 210 -6.61 -5.25 -4.32
N ALA A 211 -6.78 -4.27 -3.44
CA ALA A 211 -6.19 -2.93 -3.50
C ALA A 211 -4.66 -2.95 -3.67
N TYR A 212 -3.98 -3.84 -2.95
CA TYR A 212 -2.53 -3.98 -2.99
C TYR A 212 -2.06 -4.65 -4.28
N ARG A 213 -2.81 -5.66 -4.74
CA ARG A 213 -2.49 -6.40 -5.95
C ARG A 213 -2.48 -5.49 -7.18
N LYS A 214 -3.46 -4.59 -7.29
CA LYS A 214 -3.56 -3.60 -8.38
C LYS A 214 -2.38 -2.64 -8.39
N GLY A 215 -1.98 -2.13 -7.23
CA GLY A 215 -0.84 -1.23 -7.11
C GLY A 215 0.49 -1.91 -7.44
N ALA A 216 0.66 -3.17 -7.04
CA ALA A 216 1.85 -3.95 -7.36
C ALA A 216 1.96 -4.26 -8.85
N GLN A 217 0.83 -4.54 -9.51
CA GLN A 217 0.77 -4.70 -10.95
C GLN A 217 1.23 -3.43 -11.69
N GLN A 218 0.73 -2.25 -11.30
CA GLN A 218 1.17 -0.98 -11.87
C GLN A 218 2.68 -0.77 -11.70
N LYS A 219 3.20 -1.08 -10.51
CA LYS A 219 4.62 -0.96 -10.21
C LYS A 219 5.48 -1.92 -11.03
N PHE A 220 5.02 -3.16 -11.18
CA PHE A 220 5.68 -4.16 -12.01
C PHE A 220 5.75 -3.71 -13.47
N GLN A 221 4.65 -3.17 -14.00
CA GLN A 221 4.61 -2.60 -15.34
C GLN A 221 5.62 -1.45 -15.50
N LYS A 222 5.71 -0.54 -14.51
CA LYS A 222 6.70 0.55 -14.53
C LYS A 222 8.15 0.05 -14.55
N VAL A 223 8.44 -1.06 -13.87
CA VAL A 223 9.76 -1.70 -13.92
C VAL A 223 10.06 -2.28 -15.30
N GLN A 224 9.07 -2.86 -15.98
CA GLN A 224 9.21 -3.35 -17.35
C GLN A 224 9.46 -2.19 -18.32
N GLU A 225 8.62 -1.15 -18.27
CA GLU A 225 8.76 0.06 -19.10
C GLU A 225 10.15 0.72 -18.93
N ALA A 226 10.65 0.79 -17.69
CA ALA A 226 11.97 1.31 -17.39
C ALA A 226 13.08 0.47 -18.03
N TYR A 227 13.01 -0.86 -17.91
CA TYR A 227 13.98 -1.75 -18.51
C TYR A 227 13.98 -1.65 -20.05
N GLU A 228 12.80 -1.65 -20.68
CA GLU A 228 12.66 -1.46 -22.13
C GLU A 228 13.23 -0.12 -22.61
N THR A 229 13.05 0.94 -21.83
CA THR A 229 13.60 2.25 -22.13
C THR A 229 15.13 2.22 -22.13
N ILE A 230 15.73 1.59 -21.12
CA ILE A 230 17.20 1.43 -21.04
C ILE A 230 17.71 0.57 -22.20
N GLN A 231 17.00 -0.50 -22.55
CA GLN A 231 17.39 -1.35 -23.68
C GLN A 231 17.44 -0.54 -24.98
N LYS A 232 16.41 0.27 -25.24
CA LYS A 232 16.35 1.14 -26.42
C LYS A 232 17.46 2.19 -26.41
N GLU A 233 17.69 2.84 -25.26
CA GLU A 233 18.73 3.88 -25.11
C GLU A 233 20.14 3.32 -25.36
N ARG A 234 20.41 2.11 -24.89
CA ARG A 234 21.75 1.49 -24.96
C ARG A 234 21.96 0.56 -26.15
N GLY A 235 20.92 0.25 -26.93
CA GLY A 235 20.97 -0.76 -27.99
C GLY A 235 21.14 -2.19 -27.47
N MET A 236 20.58 -2.51 -26.31
CA MET A 236 20.64 -3.85 -25.72
C MET A 236 19.57 -4.76 -26.36
N ASN A 237 19.99 -5.94 -26.81
CA ASN A 237 19.10 -7.02 -27.23
C ASN A 237 18.66 -7.90 -26.05
#